data_AF-A0A9F7TQI7-F1
#
_entry.id   AF-A0A9F7TQI7-F1
#
_cell.length_a   1.000
_cell.length_b   1.000
_cell.length_c   1.000
_cell.angle_alpha   90.00
_cell.angle_beta   90.00
_cell.angle_gamma   90.00
#
_symmetry.space_group_name_H-M   'P 1'
#
loop_
_entity.id
_entity.type
_entity.pdbx_description
1 polymer ?
#
loop_
_entity_poly.entity_id
_entity_poly.type
_entity_poly.pdbx_seq_one_letter_code
_entity_poly.pdbx_strand_id
1 'polypeptide(L)'
;MSQAREQYDDAVSSGQQAFLLEESEDSVDVFKMSVGSLLPRQSAAITFIYITELSVQADHSLQFCLPAVLNPRYTLNTHIHHHTPYCHILN
;
A
#
# COMPACT_ATOMS: atom_id res chain seq x y z
N MET A 1 -8.98 14.46 -6.18
CA MET A 1 -7.70 14.66 -5.49
C MET A 1 -8.00 14.94 -4.03
N SER A 2 -7.36 14.23 -3.10
CA SER A 2 -7.52 14.47 -1.67
C SER A 2 -6.54 15.57 -1.23
N GLN A 3 -6.91 16.35 -0.21
CA GLN A 3 -6.04 17.39 0.37
C GLN A 3 -4.71 16.79 0.88
N ALA A 4 -4.70 15.53 1.30
CA ALA A 4 -3.50 14.83 1.73
C ALA A 4 -2.49 14.61 0.59
N ARG A 5 -2.97 14.31 -0.63
CA ARG A 5 -2.10 14.16 -1.81
C ARG A 5 -1.46 15.48 -2.21
N GLU A 6 -2.24 16.56 -2.24
CA GLU A 6 -1.72 17.90 -2.56
C GLU A 6 -0.62 18.33 -1.57
N GLN A 7 -0.86 18.15 -0.26
CA GLN A 7 0.15 18.46 0.76
C GLN A 7 1.42 17.61 0.61
N TYR A 8 1.28 16.34 0.27
CA TYR A 8 2.42 15.46 0.01
C TYR A 8 3.23 15.92 -1.20
N ASP A 9 2.57 16.25 -2.32
CA ASP A 9 3.24 16.69 -3.55
C ASP A 9 3.96 18.03 -3.35
N ASP A 10 3.35 18.97 -2.63
CA ASP A 10 3.97 20.26 -2.26
C ASP A 10 5.19 20.07 -1.36
N ALA A 11 5.11 19.17 -0.37
CA ALA A 11 6.22 18.88 0.53
C ALA A 11 7.39 18.22 -0.23
N VAL A 12 7.11 17.25 -1.09
CA VAL A 12 8.14 16.56 -1.91
C VAL A 12 8.79 17.52 -2.89
N SER A 13 8.01 18.35 -3.59
CA SER A 13 8.55 19.35 -4.53
C SER A 13 9.41 20.41 -3.84
N SER A 14 9.13 20.70 -2.57
CA SER A 14 9.95 21.56 -1.70
C SER A 14 11.17 20.86 -1.10
N GLY A 15 11.41 19.58 -1.43
CA GLY A 15 12.53 18.79 -0.90
C GLY A 15 12.34 18.33 0.55
N GLN A 16 11.14 18.46 1.12
CA GLN A 16 10.82 18.00 2.46
C GLN A 16 10.56 16.50 2.46
N GLN A 17 10.87 15.84 3.59
CA GLN A 17 10.44 14.47 3.82
C GLN A 17 8.94 14.45 4.07
N ALA A 18 8.23 13.60 3.33
CA ALA A 18 6.78 13.50 3.41
C ALA A 18 6.35 12.04 3.35
N PHE A 19 5.23 11.73 3.98
CA PHE A 19 4.64 10.40 4.01
C PHE A 19 3.17 10.52 3.69
N LEU A 20 2.68 9.68 2.80
CA LEU A 20 1.27 9.66 2.42
C LEU A 20 0.75 8.23 2.50
N LEU A 21 -0.33 8.04 3.24
CA LEU A 21 -1.10 6.81 3.26
C LEU A 21 -2.46 7.09 2.62
N GLU A 22 -2.83 6.29 1.63
CA GLU A 22 -4.09 6.40 0.91
C GLU A 22 -4.66 5.01 0.60
N GLU A 23 -5.98 4.90 0.50
CA GLU A 23 -6.61 3.72 -0.11
C GLU A 23 -6.26 3.69 -1.60
N SER A 24 -6.01 2.49 -2.13
CA SER A 24 -5.75 2.31 -3.55
C SER A 24 -7.01 2.59 -4.36
N GLU A 25 -6.87 3.33 -5.46
CA GLU A 25 -7.95 3.52 -6.43
C GLU A 25 -8.29 2.21 -7.18
N ASP A 26 -7.33 1.27 -7.25
CA ASP A 26 -7.48 0.00 -7.95
C ASP A 26 -8.16 -1.08 -7.09
N SER A 27 -8.07 -0.98 -5.76
CA SER A 27 -8.63 -1.97 -4.84
C SER A 27 -8.91 -1.42 -3.44
N VAL A 28 -10.14 -1.62 -2.97
CA VAL A 28 -10.62 -1.13 -1.67
C VAL A 28 -9.97 -1.80 -0.45
N ASP A 29 -9.29 -2.92 -0.66
CA ASP A 29 -8.60 -3.68 0.38
C ASP A 29 -7.07 -3.43 0.42
N VAL A 30 -6.58 -2.50 -0.39
CA VAL A 30 -5.17 -2.13 -0.47
C VAL A 30 -4.95 -0.72 0.03
N PHE A 31 -4.06 -0.58 1.01
CA PHE A 31 -3.51 0.71 1.40
C PHE A 31 -2.16 0.91 0.71
N LYS A 32 -1.97 2.07 0.08
CA LYS A 32 -0.70 2.48 -0.53
C LYS A 32 -0.03 3.50 0.38
N MET A 33 1.21 3.22 0.77
CA MET A 33 2.06 4.20 1.44
C MET A 33 3.19 4.68 0.54
N SER A 34 3.31 6.00 0.39
CA SER A 34 4.37 6.65 -0.37
C SER A 34 5.31 7.38 0.60
N VAL A 35 6.62 7.18 0.44
CA VAL A 35 7.68 7.83 1.23
C VAL A 35 8.46 8.77 0.31
N GLY A 36 8.26 10.06 0.51
CA GLY A 36 8.86 11.13 -0.29
C GLY A 36 10.18 11.62 0.28
N SER A 37 11.11 11.98 -0.63
CA SER A 37 12.40 12.61 -0.30
C SER A 37 13.27 11.83 0.70
N LEU A 38 13.21 10.49 0.72
CA LEU A 38 14.12 9.66 1.49
C LEU A 38 15.54 9.76 0.89
N LEU A 39 16.49 10.34 1.64
CA LEU A 39 17.83 10.58 1.12
C LEU A 39 18.65 9.28 0.97
N PRO A 40 19.69 9.28 0.13
CA PRO A 40 20.62 8.16 0.07
C PRO A 40 21.18 7.83 1.46
N ARG A 41 21.18 6.54 1.80
CA ARG A 41 21.61 5.99 3.11
C ARG A 41 20.69 6.30 4.30
N GLN A 42 19.54 6.92 4.11
CA GLN A 42 18.49 6.97 5.14
C GLN A 42 17.62 5.72 5.12
N SER A 43 17.03 5.39 6.26
CA SER A 43 16.08 4.30 6.41
C SER A 43 14.77 4.83 6.96
N ALA A 44 13.66 4.22 6.53
CA ALA A 44 12.34 4.49 7.07
C ALA A 44 11.84 3.22 7.78
N ALA A 45 11.33 3.39 8.99
CA ALA A 45 10.61 2.33 9.71
C ALA A 45 9.12 2.59 9.57
N ILE A 46 8.38 1.56 9.14
CA ILE A 46 6.95 1.63 8.93
C ILE A 46 6.28 0.80 10.02
N THR A 47 5.41 1.44 10.81
CA THR A 47 4.55 0.75 11.77
C THR A 47 3.12 0.86 11.30
N PHE A 48 2.49 -0.27 11.00
CA PHE A 48 1.09 -0.34 10.60
C PHE A 48 0.30 -1.01 11.72
N ILE A 49 -0.76 -0.34 12.18
CA ILE A 49 -1.66 -0.83 13.22
C ILE A 49 -3.01 -1.08 12.56
N TYR A 50 -3.46 -2.33 12.59
CA TYR A 50 -4.75 -2.75 12.04
C TYR A 50 -5.66 -3.21 13.16
N ILE A 51 -6.88 -2.68 13.20
CA ILE A 51 -7.93 -3.06 14.14
C ILE A 51 -9.06 -3.67 13.33
N THR A 52 -9.52 -4.85 13.73
CA THR A 52 -10.62 -5.55 13.07
C THR A 52 -11.48 -6.29 14.08
N GLU A 53 -12.75 -6.47 13.74
CA GLU A 53 -13.66 -7.30 14.52
C GLU A 53 -13.36 -8.79 14.23
N LEU A 54 -13.36 -9.61 15.29
CA LEU A 54 -13.11 -11.04 15.17
C LEU A 54 -14.43 -11.80 15.07
N SER A 55 -14.53 -12.73 14.12
CA SER A 55 -15.69 -13.60 14.00
C SER A 55 -15.63 -14.74 15.02
N VAL A 56 -16.77 -15.03 15.65
CA VAL A 56 -16.95 -16.18 16.52
C VAL A 56 -17.39 -17.38 15.68
N GLN A 57 -16.63 -18.46 15.73
CA GLN A 57 -16.90 -19.69 15.00
C GLN A 57 -17.91 -20.59 15.75
N ALA A 58 -18.38 -21.64 15.08
CA ALA A 58 -19.37 -22.58 15.63
C ALA A 58 -18.87 -23.34 16.88
N ASP A 59 -17.56 -23.48 17.05
CA ASP A 59 -16.91 -24.06 18.23
C ASP A 59 -16.56 -23.03 19.32
N HIS A 60 -17.11 -21.81 19.18
CA HIS A 60 -16.83 -20.65 20.04
C HIS A 60 -15.40 -20.12 19.99
N SER A 61 -14.59 -20.53 19.00
CA SER A 61 -13.28 -19.93 18.76
C SER A 61 -13.38 -18.56 18.08
N LEU A 62 -12.35 -17.72 18.27
CA LEU A 62 -12.18 -16.48 17.52
C LEU A 62 -11.26 -16.71 16.34
N GLN A 63 -11.68 -16.29 15.15
CA GLN A 63 -10.86 -16.36 13.95
C GLN A 63 -10.24 -15.00 13.62
N PHE A 64 -8.90 -14.97 13.56
CA PHE A 64 -8.14 -13.86 13.01
C PHE A 64 -7.42 -14.33 11.75
N CYS A 65 -7.70 -13.67 10.62
CA CYS A 65 -7.07 -13.95 9.34
C CYS A 65 -6.25 -12.75 8.89
N LEU A 66 -4.93 -12.86 9.00
CA LEU A 66 -4.01 -11.97 8.31
C LEU A 66 -3.46 -12.69 7.09
N PRO A 67 -3.66 -12.18 5.86
CA PRO A 67 -3.08 -12.79 4.66
C PRO A 67 -1.55 -12.85 4.78
N ALA A 68 -0.99 -14.05 4.93
CA ALA A 68 0.46 -14.26 4.99
C ALA A 68 1.14 -14.07 3.62
N VAL A 69 0.36 -14.20 2.54
CA VAL A 69 0.80 -14.02 1.15
C VAL A 69 -0.26 -13.17 0.45
N LEU A 70 0.17 -12.04 -0.13
CA LEU A 70 -0.64 -11.28 -1.08
C LEU A 70 -0.78 -12.15 -2.35
N ASN A 71 -1.94 -12.76 -2.53
CA ASN A 71 -2.30 -13.54 -3.72
C ASN A 71 -2.03 -12.69 -5.00
N PRO A 72 -1.72 -13.25 -6.19
CA PRO A 72 -1.24 -12.50 -7.35
C PRO A 72 -2.24 -11.49 -7.96
N ARG A 73 -3.41 -11.32 -7.34
CA ARG A 73 -4.34 -10.20 -7.58
C ARG A 73 -3.67 -8.83 -7.40
N TYR A 74 -2.64 -8.74 -6.57
CA TYR A 74 -1.87 -7.51 -6.36
C TYR A 74 -0.59 -7.57 -7.19
N THR A 75 -0.66 -7.12 -8.44
CA THR A 75 0.58 -6.85 -9.18
C THR A 75 1.26 -5.66 -8.50
N LEU A 76 2.47 -5.88 -7.98
CA LEU A 76 3.40 -4.80 -7.65
C LEU A 76 3.73 -4.08 -8.95
N ASN A 77 2.83 -3.20 -9.41
CA ASN A 77 3.09 -2.32 -10.53
C ASN A 77 4.05 -1.24 -10.03
N THR A 78 5.33 -1.59 -9.96
CA THR A 78 6.42 -0.62 -10.03
C THR A 78 6.48 -0.08 -11.45
N HIS A 79 5.49 0.71 -11.85
CA HIS A 79 5.55 1.46 -13.09
C HIS A 79 5.92 2.91 -12.81
N ILE A 80 7.24 3.11 -12.81
CA ILE A 80 7.82 4.21 -13.59
C ILE A 80 7.17 4.15 -14.98
N HIS A 81 6.70 5.30 -15.46
CA HIS A 81 6.12 5.50 -16.79
C HIS A 81 6.69 4.55 -17.86
N HIS A 82 5.84 3.70 -18.45
CA HIS A 82 5.73 3.43 -19.91
C HIS A 82 4.97 2.11 -20.17
N HIS A 83 3.71 2.26 -20.61
CA HIS A 83 3.00 1.54 -21.68
C HIS A 83 3.50 0.13 -22.11
N THR A 84 2.87 -0.95 -21.62
CA THR A 84 2.21 -2.06 -22.37
C THR A 84 1.95 -3.29 -21.46
N PRO A 85 0.81 -3.99 -21.55
CA PRO A 85 0.56 -5.20 -20.76
C PRO A 85 1.23 -6.42 -21.41
N TYR A 86 2.07 -7.13 -20.65
CA TYR A 86 2.65 -8.41 -21.06
C TYR A 86 1.72 -9.55 -20.63
N CYS A 87 1.14 -10.29 -21.59
CA CYS A 87 0.44 -11.55 -21.33
C CYS A 87 1.46 -12.68 -21.08
N HIS A 88 1.24 -13.51 -20.07
CA HIS A 88 1.87 -14.83 -19.97
C HIS A 88 0.79 -15.91 -19.96
N ILE A 89 0.81 -16.74 -21.00
CA ILE A 89 0.10 -18.02 -21.06
C ILE A 89 1.00 -19.02 -20.32
N LEU A 90 0.49 -19.63 -19.25
CA LEU A 90 1.15 -20.76 -18.61
C LEU A 90 0.65 -22.05 -19.27
N ASN A 91 1.62 -22.88 -19.67
CA ASN A 91 1.45 -24.20 -20.28
C ASN A 91 1.19 -25.26 -19.21
#